data_AF-A0A384DLF9-F1
#
_entry.id   AF-A0A384DLF9-F1
#
_cell.length_a   1.000
_cell.length_b   1.000
_cell.length_c   1.000
_cell.angle_alpha   90.00
_cell.angle_beta   90.00
_cell.angle_gamma   90.00
#
_symmetry.space_group_name_H-M   'P 1'
#
loop_
_entity.id
_entity.type
_entity.pdbx_description
1 polymer ?
#
loop_
_entity_poly.entity_id
_entity_poly.type
_entity_poly.pdbx_seq_one_letter_code
_entity_poly.pdbx_strand_id
1 'polypeptide(L)'
;MSLDDIKMKSSDFLEKEHLDSGGFGKVSLCLHRSHGLVILKKVYTGPKRTEYNESLLEEGKMMHRLRHSRVVKLLGVIIEEGNYSLVMEYMEKGNLMHVLKAEVTRARGALAPHRRPGAARP
;
A
#
# COMPACT_ATOMS: atom_id res chain seq x y z
N MET A 1 -13.80 -14.33 17.33
CA MET A 1 -13.02 -14.40 16.08
C MET A 1 -11.75 -15.14 16.39
N SER A 2 -11.50 -16.21 15.64
CA SER A 2 -10.39 -17.14 15.83
C SER A 2 -9.05 -16.45 15.53
N LEU A 3 -7.96 -16.99 16.07
CA LEU A 3 -6.58 -16.58 15.80
C LEU A 3 -6.20 -16.66 14.31
N ASP A 4 -6.93 -17.42 13.52
CA ASP A 4 -6.62 -17.68 12.11
C ASP A 4 -7.36 -16.78 11.11
N ASP A 5 -8.34 -15.97 11.56
CA ASP A 5 -9.25 -15.26 10.66
C ASP A 5 -8.56 -14.17 9.80
N ILE A 6 -7.38 -13.68 10.20
CA ILE A 6 -6.65 -12.62 9.48
C ILE A 6 -5.32 -13.07 8.87
N LYS A 7 -4.94 -14.34 9.04
CA LYS A 7 -3.69 -14.87 8.48
C LYS A 7 -3.91 -15.16 6.99
N MET A 8 -2.98 -14.70 6.18
CA MET A 8 -2.96 -14.92 4.73
C MET A 8 -1.64 -15.59 4.33
N LYS A 9 -1.62 -16.26 3.19
CA LYS A 9 -0.42 -16.91 2.66
C LYS A 9 0.16 -16.09 1.51
N SER A 10 1.49 -16.02 1.42
CA SER A 10 2.16 -15.30 0.33
C SER A 10 1.79 -15.83 -1.06
N SER A 11 1.44 -17.11 -1.18
CA SER A 11 0.98 -17.77 -2.41
C SER A 11 -0.42 -17.33 -2.90
N ASP A 12 -1.14 -16.54 -2.10
CA ASP A 12 -2.42 -15.94 -2.47
C ASP A 12 -2.27 -14.60 -3.22
N PHE A 13 -1.03 -14.11 -3.36
CA PHE A 13 -0.72 -12.80 -3.93
C PHE A 13 0.10 -12.92 -5.21
N LEU A 14 -0.29 -12.14 -6.22
CA LEU A 14 0.52 -11.87 -7.40
C LEU A 14 1.02 -10.43 -7.33
N GLU A 15 2.32 -10.23 -7.15
CA GLU A 15 2.95 -8.90 -7.16
C GLU A 15 2.79 -8.26 -8.55
N LYS A 16 2.32 -7.01 -8.58
CA LYS A 16 2.06 -6.24 -9.80
C LYS A 16 3.08 -5.13 -9.99
N GLU A 17 3.27 -4.32 -8.95
CA GLU A 17 4.11 -3.12 -9.02
C GLU A 17 4.82 -2.90 -7.69
N HIS A 18 6.09 -2.52 -7.76
CA HIS A 18 6.82 -1.98 -6.61
C HIS A 18 6.47 -0.51 -6.44
N LEU A 19 5.91 -0.13 -5.29
CA LEU A 19 5.46 1.25 -5.04
C LEU A 19 6.51 2.06 -4.29
N ASP A 20 7.11 1.47 -3.26
CA ASP A 20 8.06 2.18 -2.40
C ASP A 20 8.98 1.22 -1.64
N SER A 21 10.15 1.70 -1.26
CA SER A 21 11.13 1.01 -0.43
C SER A 21 11.88 2.02 0.44
N GLY A 22 11.92 1.79 1.75
CA GLY A 22 12.63 2.66 2.69
C GLY A 22 12.68 2.09 4.10
N GLY A 23 12.82 2.96 5.12
CA GLY A 23 12.96 2.56 6.53
C GLY A 23 11.80 1.75 7.10
N PHE A 24 10.65 1.69 6.41
CA PHE A 24 9.48 0.91 6.81
C PHE A 24 9.30 -0.39 6.02
N GLY A 25 10.30 -0.78 5.22
CA GLY A 25 10.29 -1.98 4.41
C GLY A 25 9.84 -1.76 2.95
N LYS A 26 9.58 -2.86 2.26
CA LYS A 26 9.15 -2.87 0.84
C LYS A 26 7.63 -2.81 0.74
N VAL A 27 7.11 -1.92 -0.09
CA VAL A 27 5.67 -1.77 -0.36
C VAL A 27 5.40 -2.09 -1.82
N SER A 28 4.52 -3.06 -2.05
CA SER A 28 4.13 -3.49 -3.40
C SER A 28 2.61 -3.51 -3.55
N LEU A 29 2.14 -3.16 -4.75
CA LEU A 29 0.78 -3.45 -5.20
C LEU A 29 0.70 -4.92 -5.60
N CYS A 30 -0.31 -5.61 -5.09
CA CYS A 30 -0.54 -7.03 -5.38
C CYS A 30 -2.00 -7.27 -5.77
N LEU A 31 -2.23 -8.32 -6.56
CA LEU A 31 -3.56 -8.91 -6.76
C LEU A 31 -3.72 -10.11 -5.81
N HIS A 32 -4.68 -10.03 -4.89
CA HIS A 32 -5.05 -11.12 -3.98
C HIS A 32 -6.22 -11.93 -4.55
N ARG A 33 -6.18 -13.26 -4.39
CA ARG A 33 -7.18 -14.19 -4.96
C ARG A 33 -8.64 -13.83 -4.65
N SER A 34 -8.95 -13.38 -3.43
CA SER A 34 -10.32 -13.04 -3.01
C SER A 34 -10.57 -11.56 -2.73
N HIS A 35 -9.52 -10.75 -2.56
CA HIS A 35 -9.65 -9.33 -2.15
C HIS A 35 -9.40 -8.35 -3.29
N GLY A 36 -9.00 -8.82 -4.48
CA GLY A 36 -8.66 -7.94 -5.59
C GLY A 36 -7.34 -7.20 -5.34
N LEU A 37 -7.26 -5.92 -5.71
CA LEU A 37 -6.05 -5.12 -5.52
C LEU A 37 -5.82 -4.76 -4.04
N VAL A 38 -4.61 -5.01 -3.56
CA VAL A 38 -4.19 -4.79 -2.17
C VAL A 38 -2.77 -4.26 -2.10
N ILE A 39 -2.42 -3.63 -0.98
CA ILE A 39 -1.05 -3.26 -0.67
C ILE A 39 -0.41 -4.30 0.23
N LEU A 40 0.73 -4.83 -0.21
CA LEU A 40 1.59 -5.69 0.59
C LEU A 40 2.77 -4.87 1.11
N LYS A 41 2.85 -4.71 2.43
CA LYS A 41 3.99 -4.06 3.09
C LYS A 41 4.81 -5.11 3.83
N LYS A 42 5.98 -5.45 3.31
CA LYS A 42 6.95 -6.33 3.97
C LYS A 42 7.60 -5.57 5.12
N VAL A 43 7.31 -5.96 6.35
CA VAL A 43 7.86 -5.33 7.57
C VAL A 43 9.13 -6.01 8.06
N TYR A 44 9.36 -7.25 7.64
CA TYR A 44 10.58 -7.99 7.98
C TYR A 44 10.87 -9.08 6.95
N THR A 45 12.14 -9.18 6.57
CA THR A 45 12.71 -10.31 5.84
C THR A 45 14.03 -10.68 6.49
N GLY A 46 14.21 -11.94 6.89
CA GLY A 46 15.43 -12.36 7.58
C GLY A 46 15.34 -13.76 8.17
N PRO A 47 16.20 -14.10 9.16
CA PRO A 47 16.12 -15.36 9.89
C PRO A 47 14.73 -15.60 10.49
N LYS A 48 14.39 -16.87 10.73
CA LYS A 48 13.15 -17.25 11.40
C LYS A 48 13.10 -16.63 12.80
N ARG A 49 12.00 -15.94 13.13
CA ARG A 49 11.77 -15.30 14.44
C ARG A 49 10.41 -15.66 15.03
N THR A 50 10.16 -16.96 15.19
CA THR A 50 8.86 -17.48 15.66
C THR A 50 8.43 -16.95 17.02
N GLU A 51 9.37 -16.51 17.85
CA GLU A 51 9.14 -15.93 19.16
C GLU A 51 8.27 -14.66 19.14
N TYR A 52 8.19 -13.93 18.02
CA TYR A 52 7.34 -12.74 17.88
C TYR A 52 6.02 -13.02 17.15
N ASN A 53 5.76 -14.25 16.71
CA ASN A 53 4.58 -14.53 15.88
C ASN A 53 3.28 -14.24 16.63
N GLU A 54 3.20 -14.56 17.92
CA GLU A 54 2.00 -14.33 18.73
C GLU A 54 1.75 -12.84 18.97
N SER A 55 2.80 -12.08 19.36
CA SER A 55 2.66 -10.64 19.59
C SER A 55 2.32 -9.88 18.32
N LEU A 56 2.96 -10.21 17.20
CA LEU A 56 2.65 -9.62 15.88
C LEU A 56 1.21 -9.92 15.44
N LEU A 57 0.72 -11.14 15.73
CA LEU A 57 -0.65 -11.51 15.43
C LEU A 57 -1.65 -10.74 16.30
N GLU A 58 -1.38 -10.55 17.59
CA GLU A 58 -2.22 -9.75 18.47
C GLU A 58 -2.27 -8.27 18.07
N GLU A 59 -1.13 -7.67 17.71
CA GLU A 59 -1.08 -6.32 17.14
C GLU A 59 -1.87 -6.23 15.82
N GLY A 60 -1.69 -7.21 14.93
CA GLY A 60 -2.43 -7.32 13.69
C GLY A 60 -3.95 -7.39 13.91
N LYS A 61 -4.42 -8.14 14.91
CA LYS A 61 -5.83 -8.19 15.27
C LYS A 61 -6.35 -6.85 15.78
N MET A 62 -5.56 -6.15 16.60
CA MET A 62 -5.94 -4.82 17.08
C MET A 62 -6.12 -3.85 15.91
N MET A 63 -5.17 -3.84 14.97
CA MET A 63 -5.26 -3.03 13.75
C MET A 63 -6.43 -3.45 12.84
N HIS A 64 -6.70 -4.75 12.70
CA HIS A 64 -7.82 -5.25 11.89
C HIS A 64 -9.19 -4.85 12.45
N ARG A 65 -9.33 -4.79 13.78
CA ARG A 65 -10.55 -4.32 14.45
C ARG A 65 -10.79 -2.82 14.28
N LEU A 66 -9.75 -2.04 14.02
CA LEU A 66 -9.88 -0.60 13.77
C LEU A 66 -10.56 -0.36 12.42
N ARG A 67 -11.87 -0.16 12.44
CA ARG A 67 -12.69 0.10 11.26
C ARG A 67 -13.27 1.50 11.31
N HIS A 68 -12.72 2.41 10.51
CA HIS A 68 -13.18 3.78 10.40
C HIS A 68 -13.00 4.30 8.96
N SER A 69 -13.89 5.17 8.50
CA SER A 69 -13.91 5.68 7.11
C SER A 69 -12.67 6.50 6.72
N ARG A 70 -11.87 6.93 7.70
CA ARG A 70 -10.68 7.77 7.52
C ARG A 70 -9.37 7.08 7.93
N VAL A 71 -9.40 5.77 8.15
CA VAL A 71 -8.22 4.97 8.50
C VAL A 71 -8.12 3.81 7.53
N VAL A 72 -6.92 3.60 6.97
CA VAL A 72 -6.65 2.48 6.06
C VAL A 72 -6.86 1.17 6.81
N LYS A 73 -7.66 0.28 6.22
CA LYS A 73 -7.97 -1.03 6.78
C LYS A 73 -6.81 -1.99 6.59
N LEU A 74 -6.42 -2.65 7.68
CA LEU A 74 -5.66 -3.89 7.62
C LEU A 74 -6.61 -5.03 7.24
N LEU A 75 -6.36 -5.68 6.11
CA LEU A 75 -7.14 -6.82 5.63
C LEU A 75 -6.63 -8.13 6.24
N GLY A 76 -5.32 -8.25 6.41
CA GLY A 76 -4.69 -9.44 6.98
C GLY A 76 -3.19 -9.27 7.20
N VAL A 77 -2.56 -10.34 7.66
CA VAL A 77 -1.13 -10.43 7.90
C VAL A 77 -0.57 -11.70 7.29
N ILE A 78 0.68 -11.64 6.83
CA ILE A 78 1.46 -12.81 6.43
C ILE A 78 2.52 -13.01 7.51
N ILE A 79 2.51 -14.19 8.12
CA ILE A 79 3.46 -14.61 9.15
C ILE A 79 4.04 -15.95 8.71
N GLU A 80 5.06 -15.87 7.86
CA GLU A 80 5.76 -17.03 7.28
C GLU A 80 7.23 -17.01 7.73
N GLU A 81 7.93 -18.12 7.54
CA GLU A 81 9.30 -18.27 8.02
C GLU A 81 10.21 -17.17 7.45
N GLY A 82 10.64 -16.27 8.34
CA GLY A 82 11.51 -15.15 7.98
C GLY A 82 10.84 -14.07 7.14
N ASN A 83 9.51 -14.08 6.99
CA ASN A 83 8.78 -13.17 6.12
C ASN A 83 7.49 -12.68 6.81
N TYR A 84 7.52 -11.43 7.28
CA TYR A 84 6.36 -10.79 7.92
C TYR A 84 5.86 -9.65 7.04
N SER A 85 4.56 -9.65 6.72
CA SER A 85 3.95 -8.61 5.89
C SER A 85 2.57 -8.20 6.40
N LEU A 86 2.24 -6.93 6.18
CA LEU A 86 0.90 -6.39 6.36
C LEU A 86 0.18 -6.35 5.02
N VAL A 87 -1.08 -6.77 5.01
CA VAL A 87 -1.97 -6.72 3.83
C VAL A 87 -3.02 -5.65 4.08
N MET A 88 -2.99 -4.58 3.30
CA MET A 88 -3.84 -3.41 3.49
C MET A 88 -4.71 -3.16 2.26
N GLU A 89 -5.81 -2.43 2.43
CA GLU A 89 -6.62 -1.99 1.28
C GLU A 89 -5.82 -1.07 0.35
N TYR A 90 -6.12 -1.14 -0.96
CA TYR A 90 -5.48 -0.30 -1.95
C TYR A 90 -6.13 1.08 -2.02
N MET A 91 -5.30 2.13 -2.00
CA MET A 91 -5.72 3.52 -2.16
C MET A 91 -5.31 4.02 -3.55
N GLU A 92 -6.25 4.03 -4.50
CA GLU A 92 -6.01 4.28 -5.93
C GLU A 92 -5.27 5.59 -6.22
N LYS A 93 -5.53 6.65 -5.44
CA LYS A 93 -4.90 7.97 -5.62
C LYS A 93 -3.55 8.12 -4.92
N GLY A 94 -3.05 7.06 -4.29
CA GLY A 94 -1.81 7.08 -3.52
C GLY A 94 -1.89 7.97 -2.28
N ASN A 95 -0.73 8.51 -1.88
CA ASN A 95 -0.63 9.36 -0.69
C ASN A 95 -1.00 10.82 -0.99
N LEU A 96 -1.28 11.59 0.07
CA LEU A 96 -1.70 12.98 -0.04
C LEU A 96 -0.67 13.86 -0.78
N MET A 97 0.62 13.64 -0.57
CA MET A 97 1.68 14.42 -1.23
C MET A 97 1.63 14.23 -2.75
N HIS A 98 1.40 13.00 -3.22
CA HIS A 98 1.22 12.70 -4.64
C HIS A 98 0.04 13.47 -5.22
N VAL A 99 -1.11 13.44 -4.54
CA VAL A 99 -2.32 14.15 -4.96
C VAL A 99 -2.08 15.66 -5.03
N LEU A 100 -1.47 16.26 -4.00
CA LEU A 100 -1.20 17.70 -3.97
C LEU A 100 -0.26 18.13 -5.10
N LYS A 101 0.78 17.35 -5.41
CA LYS A 101 1.69 17.64 -6.53
C LYS A 101 0.98 17.57 -7.89
N ALA A 102 0.09 16.60 -8.07
CA ALA A 102 -0.69 16.47 -9.30
C ALA A 102 -1.62 17.69 -9.50
N GLU A 103 -2.28 18.16 -8.45
CA GLU A 103 -3.15 19.34 -8.51
C GLU A 103 -2.38 20.63 -8.82
N VAL A 104 -1.22 20.86 -8.19
CA VAL A 104 -0.38 22.03 -8.50
C VAL A 104 0.10 22.01 -9.96
N THR A 105 0.46 20.83 -10.47
CA THR A 105 0.92 20.67 -11.86
C THR A 105 -0.21 20.99 -12.84
N ARG A 106 -1.43 20.50 -12.57
CA ARG A 106 -2.63 20.81 -13.36
C ARG A 106 -2.96 22.30 -13.38
N ALA A 107 -2.96 22.95 -12.21
CA ALA A 107 -3.22 24.38 -12.12
C ALA A 107 -2.21 25.20 -12.94
N ARG A 108 -0.92 24.84 -12.90
CA ARG A 108 0.12 25.49 -13.72
C ARG A 108 -0.05 25.27 -15.22
N GLY A 109 -0.47 24.06 -15.64
CA GLY A 109 -0.76 23.76 -17.04
C GLY A 109 -1.94 24.56 -17.60
N ALA A 110 -2.98 24.79 -16.79
CA ALA A 110 -4.14 25.59 -17.18
C ALA A 110 -3.84 27.10 -17.32
N LEU A 111 -2.81 27.61 -16.64
CA LEU A 111 -2.34 28.99 -16.76
C LEU A 111 -1.29 29.20 -17.86
N ALA A 112 -0.91 28.17 -18.62
CA ALA A 112 0.02 28.34 -19.73
C ALA A 112 -0.62 29.29 -20.78
N PRO A 113 0.07 30.37 -21.19
CA PRO A 113 -0.52 31.34 -22.10
C PRO A 113 -0.90 30.67 -23.41
N HIS A 114 -2.15 30.86 -23.84
CA HIS A 114 -2.60 30.49 -25.17
C HIS A 114 -1.64 31.13 -26.19
N ARG A 115 -0.77 30.32 -26.81
CA ARG A 115 -0.01 30.76 -27.98
C ARG A 115 -1.03 31.12 -29.05
N ARG A 116 -1.23 32.41 -29.31
CA ARG A 116 -2.03 32.87 -30.45
C ARG A 116 -1.40 32.28 -31.72
N PRO A 117 -2.14 31.51 -32.53
CA PRO A 117 -1.65 31.12 -33.84
C PRO A 117 -1.59 32.38 -34.71
N GLY A 118 -0.40 32.76 -35.19
CA GLY A 118 -0.29 33.81 -36.20
C GLY A 118 0.71 34.95 -35.96
N ALA A 119 1.70 34.82 -35.06
CA ALA A 119 2.85 35.73 -35.13
C ALA A 119 3.78 35.27 -36.27
N ALA A 120 3.52 35.75 -37.48
CA ALA A 120 4.45 35.65 -38.60
C ALA A 120 5.80 36.26 -38.17
N ARG A 121 6.89 35.50 -38.35
CA ARG A 121 8.24 36.03 -38.21
C ARG A 121 8.54 36.97 -39.38
N PRO A 122 9.25 38.10 -39.14
CA PRO A 122 9.76 38.95 -40.22
C PRO A 122 10.83 38.23 -41.05
#